data_AF-A0A8S9WIK0-F1
#
_entry.id   AF-A0A8S9WIK0-F1
#
_cell.length_a   1.000
_cell.length_b   1.000
_cell.length_c   1.000
_cell.angle_alpha   90.00
_cell.angle_beta   90.00
_cell.angle_gamma   90.00
#
_symmetry.space_group_name_H-M   'P 1'
#
loop_
_entity.id
_entity.type
_entity.pdbx_description
1 polymer ?
#
loop_
_entity_poly.entity_id
_entity_poly.type
_entity_poly.pdbx_seq_one_letter_code
_entity_poly.pdbx_strand_id
1 'polypeptide(L)'
;MVVETLGKVVVLAAIAFVVLLVIALFFCFFIIRTKRIIFPNLVLFIISLLYEPLRRLLSFFRIDPTLIDRVSVEIRNTINYHEFVATDLEERVLLLPQCIRSTDCPAKLSPVDGIHCMDCGKCGIAELNANCKELGIRMYISPGGTFTGRILMHSRAKAAVGVACYPNLHEGMLNAKLMGTPTQGVPLTTYGCVNTTVDIEEILNKCKLKTSK
;
A
#
# COMPACT_ATOMS: atom_id res chain seq x y z
N MET A 1 -40.11 18.54 -29.85
CA MET A 1 -39.84 17.14 -29.46
C MET A 1 -38.36 16.84 -29.21
N VAL A 2 -37.47 16.72 -30.22
CA VAL A 2 -36.07 16.30 -29.97
C VAL A 2 -35.31 17.27 -29.05
N VAL A 3 -35.44 18.58 -29.27
CA VAL A 3 -34.76 19.62 -28.46
C VAL A 3 -35.29 19.67 -27.02
N GLU A 4 -36.60 19.45 -26.81
CA GLU A 4 -37.21 19.44 -25.47
C GLU A 4 -36.78 18.20 -24.67
N THR A 5 -36.70 17.05 -25.32
CA THR A 5 -36.19 15.82 -24.69
C THR A 5 -34.71 15.97 -24.34
N LEU A 6 -33.91 16.55 -25.24
CA LEU A 6 -32.50 16.83 -24.98
C LEU A 6 -32.32 17.79 -23.79
N GLY A 7 -33.12 18.87 -23.73
CA GLY A 7 -33.10 19.83 -22.62
C GLY A 7 -33.42 19.18 -21.27
N LYS A 8 -34.45 18.32 -21.20
CA LYS A 8 -34.79 17.59 -19.97
C LYS A 8 -33.66 16.65 -19.51
N VAL A 9 -33.03 15.94 -20.45
CA VAL A 9 -31.92 15.04 -20.14
C VAL A 9 -30.72 15.81 -19.56
N VAL A 10 -30.36 16.95 -20.16
CA VAL A 10 -29.24 17.77 -19.67
C VAL A 10 -29.51 18.31 -18.28
N VAL A 11 -30.73 18.82 -18.03
CA VAL A 11 -31.11 19.34 -16.69
C VAL A 11 -31.09 18.22 -15.65
N LEU A 12 -31.63 17.04 -15.96
CA LEU A 12 -31.60 15.89 -15.04
C LEU A 12 -30.16 15.43 -14.76
N ALA A 13 -29.30 15.38 -15.77
CA ALA A 13 -27.89 15.04 -15.61
C ALA A 13 -27.15 16.07 -14.73
N ALA A 14 -27.42 17.36 -14.92
CA ALA A 14 -26.84 18.42 -14.10
C ALA A 14 -27.29 18.31 -12.63
N ILE A 15 -28.58 18.08 -12.37
CA ILE A 15 -29.11 17.86 -11.02
C ILE A 15 -28.46 16.62 -10.38
N ALA A 16 -28.38 15.51 -11.12
CA ALA A 16 -27.74 14.29 -10.64
C ALA A 16 -26.26 14.51 -10.28
N PHE A 17 -25.54 15.27 -11.09
CA PHE A 17 -24.14 15.63 -10.83
C PHE A 17 -23.98 16.47 -9.56
N VAL A 18 -24.84 17.48 -9.36
CA VAL A 18 -24.83 18.30 -8.14
C VAL A 18 -25.15 17.46 -6.91
N VAL A 19 -26.16 16.59 -6.98
CA VAL A 19 -26.50 15.67 -5.88
C VAL A 19 -25.33 14.75 -5.55
N LEU A 20 -24.66 14.20 -6.57
CA LEU A 20 -23.49 13.34 -6.38
C LEU A 20 -22.32 14.10 -5.72
N LEU A 21 -22.08 15.34 -6.12
CA LEU A 21 -21.08 16.20 -5.47
C LEU A 21 -21.41 16.48 -4.00
N VAL A 22 -22.67 16.80 -3.68
CA VAL A 22 -23.10 17.03 -2.29
C VAL A 22 -22.94 15.77 -1.45
N ILE A 23 -23.32 14.61 -1.98
CA ILE A 23 -23.13 13.32 -1.32
C ILE A 23 -21.64 13.05 -1.07
N ALA A 24 -20.79 13.26 -2.08
CA ALA A 24 -19.34 13.06 -1.95
C ALA A 24 -18.73 13.99 -0.89
N LEU A 25 -19.12 15.27 -0.89
CA LEU A 25 -18.68 16.24 0.12
C LEU A 25 -19.15 15.87 1.52
N PHE A 26 -20.39 15.40 1.67
CA PHE A 26 -20.91 14.90 2.94
C PHE A 26 -20.12 13.69 3.45
N PHE A 27 -19.83 12.71 2.59
CA PHE A 27 -18.98 11.57 2.94
C PHE A 27 -17.57 12.01 3.31
N CYS A 28 -16.94 12.92 2.55
CA CYS A 28 -15.61 13.46 2.88
C CYS A 28 -15.61 14.17 4.23
N PHE A 29 -16.58 15.06 4.48
CA PHE A 29 -16.72 15.77 5.75
C PHE A 29 -16.91 14.79 6.91
N PHE A 30 -17.74 13.78 6.72
CA PHE A 30 -17.99 12.76 7.72
C PHE A 30 -16.75 11.90 8.00
N ILE A 31 -16.00 11.49 6.98
CA ILE A 31 -14.73 10.75 7.13
C ILE A 31 -13.72 11.58 7.92
N ILE A 32 -13.59 12.87 7.59
CA ILE A 32 -12.68 13.77 8.31
C ILE A 32 -13.08 13.90 9.79
N ARG A 33 -14.38 14.00 10.08
CA ARG A 33 -14.91 14.15 11.44
C ARG A 33 -14.82 12.88 12.28
N THR A 34 -15.14 11.73 11.71
CA THR A 34 -15.22 10.45 12.45
C THR A 34 -13.93 9.65 12.42
N LYS A 35 -13.00 9.98 11.50
CA LYS A 35 -11.77 9.22 11.23
C LYS A 35 -12.02 7.74 10.93
N ARG A 36 -13.27 7.36 10.63
CA ARG A 36 -13.69 5.99 10.34
C ARG A 36 -14.29 5.93 8.95
N ILE A 37 -13.86 4.93 8.18
CA ILE A 37 -14.40 4.66 6.85
C ILE A 37 -15.51 3.62 7.03
N ILE A 38 -16.77 4.03 6.83
CA ILE A 38 -17.95 3.18 7.09
C ILE A 38 -18.00 1.98 6.14
N PHE A 39 -17.62 2.17 4.87
CA PHE A 39 -17.67 1.14 3.83
C PHE A 39 -16.29 0.93 3.20
N PRO A 40 -15.34 0.30 3.90
CA PRO A 40 -13.97 0.14 3.42
C PRO A 40 -13.89 -0.61 2.09
N ASN A 41 -14.73 -1.62 1.90
CA ASN A 41 -14.78 -2.37 0.64
C ASN A 41 -15.32 -1.54 -0.53
N LEU A 42 -16.31 -0.66 -0.30
CA LEU A 42 -16.81 0.24 -1.34
C LEU A 42 -15.75 1.25 -1.75
N VAL A 43 -15.05 1.86 -0.77
CA VAL A 43 -13.97 2.81 -1.05
C VAL A 43 -12.85 2.14 -1.85
N LEU A 44 -12.42 0.96 -1.44
CA LEU A 44 -11.39 0.20 -2.15
C LEU A 44 -11.84 -0.21 -3.55
N PHE A 45 -13.12 -0.57 -3.74
CA PHE A 45 -13.69 -0.85 -5.04
C PHE A 45 -13.66 0.38 -5.96
N ILE A 46 -14.09 1.55 -5.46
CA ILE A 46 -14.08 2.80 -6.21
C ILE A 46 -12.64 3.18 -6.60
N ILE A 47 -11.69 3.09 -5.68
CA ILE A 47 -10.28 3.36 -5.95
C ILE A 47 -9.76 2.44 -7.05
N SER A 48 -10.03 1.14 -6.96
CA SER A 48 -9.61 0.17 -7.98
C SER A 48 -10.26 0.42 -9.34
N LEU A 49 -11.54 0.83 -9.39
CA LEU A 49 -12.25 1.14 -10.63
C LEU A 49 -11.72 2.42 -11.30
N LEU A 50 -11.43 3.46 -10.50
CA LEU A 50 -11.03 4.77 -11.01
C LEU A 50 -9.52 4.94 -11.18
N TYR A 51 -8.70 4.02 -10.66
CA TYR A 51 -7.24 4.11 -10.68
C TYR A 51 -6.67 4.36 -12.09
N GLU A 52 -6.97 3.48 -13.05
CA GLU A 52 -6.48 3.60 -14.44
C GLU A 52 -7.01 4.85 -15.16
N PRO A 53 -8.33 5.14 -15.13
CA PRO A 53 -8.87 6.38 -15.68
C PRO A 53 -8.20 7.64 -15.11
N LEU A 54 -8.03 7.72 -13.79
CA LEU A 54 -7.41 8.88 -13.13
C LEU A 54 -5.95 9.01 -13.49
N ARG A 55 -5.20 7.91 -13.52
CA ARG A 55 -3.78 7.91 -13.87
C ARG A 55 -3.56 8.42 -15.30
N ARG A 56 -4.39 7.97 -16.25
CA ARG A 56 -4.37 8.45 -17.65
C ARG A 56 -4.76 9.92 -17.75
N LEU A 57 -5.76 10.36 -16.99
CA LEU A 57 -6.18 11.75 -16.93
C LEU A 57 -5.05 12.66 -16.42
N LEU A 58 -4.39 12.30 -15.32
CA LEU A 58 -3.25 13.07 -14.81
C LEU A 58 -2.10 13.13 -15.81
N SER A 59 -1.77 12.00 -16.43
CA SER A 59 -0.74 11.96 -17.47
C SER A 59 -1.08 12.85 -18.67
N PHE A 60 -2.36 12.93 -19.04
CA PHE A 60 -2.82 13.82 -20.10
C PHE A 60 -2.59 15.30 -19.75
N PHE A 61 -2.79 15.68 -18.49
CA PHE A 61 -2.48 17.01 -17.97
C PHE A 61 -1.00 17.22 -17.60
N ARG A 62 -0.11 16.28 -17.93
CA ARG A 62 1.33 16.30 -17.56
C ARG A 62 1.59 16.40 -16.06
N ILE A 63 0.65 15.91 -15.26
CA ILE A 63 0.80 15.76 -13.81
C ILE A 63 1.41 14.38 -13.54
N ASP A 64 2.29 14.30 -12.54
CA ASP A 64 2.92 13.04 -12.16
C ASP A 64 1.86 11.98 -11.77
N PRO A 65 1.74 10.87 -12.53
CA PRO A 65 0.76 9.82 -12.25
C PRO A 65 1.00 9.13 -10.90
N THR A 66 2.22 9.19 -10.34
CA THR A 66 2.53 8.56 -9.04
C THR A 66 1.76 9.17 -7.87
N LEU A 67 1.16 10.35 -8.06
CA LEU A 67 0.27 10.96 -7.08
C LEU A 67 -0.92 10.04 -6.73
N ILE A 68 -1.49 9.36 -7.74
CA ILE A 68 -2.61 8.42 -7.53
C ILE A 68 -2.14 7.21 -6.71
N ASP A 69 -0.94 6.69 -7.00
CA ASP A 69 -0.35 5.58 -6.26
C ASP A 69 -0.17 5.95 -4.78
N ARG A 70 0.39 7.14 -4.50
CA ARG A 70 0.58 7.66 -3.14
C ARG A 70 -0.74 7.77 -2.38
N VAL A 71 -1.74 8.42 -2.98
CA VAL A 71 -3.06 8.56 -2.35
C VAL A 71 -3.69 7.19 -2.09
N SER A 72 -3.54 6.25 -3.02
CA SER A 72 -4.05 4.88 -2.86
C SER A 72 -3.40 4.14 -1.69
N VAL A 73 -2.08 4.24 -1.55
CA VAL A 73 -1.32 3.63 -0.45
C VAL A 73 -1.77 4.20 0.90
N GLU A 74 -1.90 5.53 1.02
CA GLU A 74 -2.35 6.16 2.28
C GLU A 74 -3.78 5.77 2.68
N ILE A 75 -4.70 5.72 1.72
CA ILE A 75 -6.06 5.28 2.00
C ILE A 75 -6.06 3.81 2.45
N ARG A 76 -5.28 2.93 1.80
CA ARG A 76 -5.18 1.53 2.19
C ARG A 76 -4.54 1.35 3.57
N ASN A 77 -3.51 2.13 3.89
CA ASN A 77 -2.91 2.19 5.23
C ASN A 77 -3.96 2.52 6.29
N THR A 78 -4.82 3.50 6.00
CA THR A 78 -5.89 3.92 6.90
C THR A 78 -6.97 2.84 7.05
N ILE A 79 -7.42 2.26 5.94
CA ILE A 79 -8.47 1.23 5.94
C ILE A 79 -8.03 -0.04 6.65
N ASN A 80 -6.81 -0.51 6.35
CA ASN A 80 -6.29 -1.75 6.91
C ASN A 80 -5.81 -1.59 8.36
N TYR A 81 -5.76 -0.37 8.90
CA TYR A 81 -5.18 -0.09 10.21
C TYR A 81 -5.76 -0.99 11.31
N HIS A 82 -7.08 -1.03 11.44
CA HIS A 82 -7.75 -1.76 12.52
C HIS A 82 -7.52 -3.28 12.45
N GLU A 83 -7.63 -3.87 11.27
CA GLU A 83 -7.36 -5.30 11.08
C GLU A 83 -5.87 -5.62 11.29
N PHE A 84 -4.97 -4.73 10.85
CA PHE A 84 -3.52 -4.91 11.02
C PHE A 84 -3.11 -4.88 12.50
N VAL A 85 -3.61 -3.91 13.29
CA VAL A 85 -3.23 -3.79 14.70
C VAL A 85 -3.84 -4.86 15.60
N ALA A 86 -4.88 -5.55 15.14
CA ALA A 86 -5.49 -6.69 15.82
C ALA A 86 -4.65 -7.97 15.75
N THR A 87 -3.66 -8.02 14.86
CA THR A 87 -2.74 -9.16 14.68
C THR A 87 -1.53 -9.03 15.59
N ASP A 88 -1.10 -10.13 16.21
CA ASP A 88 0.09 -10.16 17.08
C ASP A 88 1.39 -9.95 16.29
N LEU A 89 2.42 -9.42 16.95
CA LEU A 89 3.71 -9.06 16.33
C LEU A 89 4.38 -10.25 15.63
N GLU A 90 4.35 -11.43 16.24
CA GLU A 90 4.98 -12.67 15.73
C GLU A 90 4.27 -13.23 14.49
N GLU A 91 3.00 -12.89 14.32
CA GLU A 91 2.19 -13.29 13.17
C GLU A 91 2.31 -12.31 11.98
N ARG A 92 2.96 -11.16 12.21
CA ARG A 92 3.25 -10.15 11.17
C ARG A 92 4.49 -10.54 10.37
N VAL A 93 4.49 -10.12 9.12
CA VAL A 93 5.63 -10.27 8.22
C VAL A 93 6.10 -8.91 7.71
N LEU A 94 7.41 -8.65 7.73
CA LEU A 94 8.02 -7.51 7.05
C LEU A 94 8.55 -7.96 5.67
N LEU A 95 8.10 -7.28 4.62
CA LEU A 95 8.48 -7.53 3.23
C LEU A 95 9.30 -6.36 2.70
N LEU A 96 10.58 -6.62 2.44
CA LEU A 96 11.52 -5.63 1.91
C LEU A 96 11.77 -5.85 0.41
N PRO A 97 12.00 -4.79 -0.37
CA PRO A 97 12.34 -4.91 -1.77
C PRO A 97 13.85 -5.14 -1.92
N GLN A 98 14.25 -5.88 -2.94
CA GLN A 98 15.66 -6.04 -3.28
C GLN A 98 16.37 -4.72 -3.60
N CYS A 99 15.63 -3.66 -3.95
CA CYS A 99 16.16 -2.36 -4.37
C CYS A 99 16.95 -1.63 -3.27
N ILE A 100 16.76 -1.97 -1.99
CA ILE A 100 17.52 -1.38 -0.86
C ILE A 100 18.92 -2.00 -0.76
N ARG A 101 19.12 -3.19 -1.35
CA ARG A 101 20.40 -3.89 -1.26
C ARG A 101 21.49 -3.10 -1.98
N SER A 102 22.67 -3.09 -1.36
CA SER A 102 23.90 -2.72 -2.04
C SER A 102 24.18 -3.67 -3.19
N THR A 103 24.74 -3.15 -4.28
CA THR A 103 25.26 -3.93 -5.41
C THR A 103 26.31 -4.95 -4.98
N ASP A 104 27.03 -4.68 -3.88
CA ASP A 104 28.07 -5.55 -3.36
C ASP A 104 27.56 -6.54 -2.30
N CYS A 105 26.24 -6.62 -2.11
CA CYS A 105 25.62 -7.51 -1.14
C CYS A 105 25.82 -8.98 -1.56
N PRO A 106 26.46 -9.82 -0.73
CA PRO A 106 26.78 -11.20 -1.09
C PRO A 106 25.57 -12.16 -1.04
N ALA A 107 24.42 -11.68 -0.55
CA ALA A 107 23.21 -12.50 -0.40
C ALA A 107 22.70 -13.00 -1.75
N LYS A 108 22.37 -14.28 -1.85
CA LYS A 108 21.83 -14.89 -3.05
C LYS A 108 20.31 -15.05 -2.95
N LEU A 109 19.64 -15.08 -4.09
CA LEU A 109 18.22 -15.37 -4.18
C LEU A 109 17.98 -16.87 -3.97
N SER A 110 17.24 -17.24 -2.94
CA SER A 110 16.63 -18.56 -2.79
C SER A 110 15.36 -18.63 -3.65
N PRO A 111 15.16 -19.71 -4.44
CA PRO A 111 13.94 -19.90 -5.21
C PRO A 111 12.66 -19.98 -4.36
N VAL A 112 12.79 -20.40 -3.09
CA VAL A 112 11.69 -20.68 -2.17
C VAL A 112 11.44 -19.48 -1.25
N ASP A 113 12.47 -19.05 -0.53
CA ASP A 113 12.33 -18.14 0.61
C ASP A 113 12.71 -16.68 0.29
N GLY A 114 13.16 -16.42 -0.94
CA GLY A 114 13.62 -15.10 -1.37
C GLY A 114 15.07 -14.86 -1.00
N ILE A 115 15.43 -13.60 -0.75
CA ILE A 115 16.79 -13.25 -0.36
C ILE A 115 16.87 -13.21 1.18
N HIS A 116 17.88 -13.85 1.75
CA HIS A 116 18.15 -13.77 3.19
C HIS A 116 19.29 -12.79 3.46
N CYS A 117 19.09 -11.89 4.41
CA CYS A 117 20.16 -10.99 4.84
C CYS A 117 21.25 -11.81 5.54
N MET A 118 22.51 -11.62 5.13
CA MET A 118 23.68 -12.26 5.75
C MET A 118 24.42 -11.30 6.69
N ASP A 119 23.75 -10.23 7.15
CA ASP A 119 24.31 -9.23 8.07
C ASP A 119 25.65 -8.64 7.62
N CYS A 120 25.80 -8.48 6.29
CA CYS A 120 27.07 -8.02 5.67
C CYS A 120 27.41 -6.54 5.90
N GLY A 121 26.54 -5.77 6.55
CA GLY A 121 26.75 -4.35 6.88
C GLY A 121 26.70 -3.36 5.71
N LYS A 122 26.45 -3.81 4.47
CA LYS A 122 26.53 -2.95 3.27
C LYS A 122 25.27 -2.15 2.94
N CYS A 123 24.16 -2.36 3.66
CA CYS A 123 22.89 -1.66 3.44
C CYS A 123 22.04 -1.68 4.72
N GLY A 124 21.00 -0.83 4.78
CA GLY A 124 20.12 -0.70 5.95
C GLY A 124 19.31 -1.96 6.33
N ILE A 125 19.32 -3.00 5.48
CA ILE A 125 18.61 -4.25 5.76
C ILE A 125 19.24 -4.99 6.96
N ALA A 126 20.55 -4.89 7.18
CA ALA A 126 21.21 -5.56 8.31
C ALA A 126 20.67 -5.04 9.66
N GLU A 127 20.47 -3.73 9.78
CA GLU A 127 19.87 -3.11 10.95
C GLU A 127 18.41 -3.55 11.15
N LEU A 128 17.62 -3.57 10.08
CA LEU A 128 16.25 -4.10 10.13
C LEU A 128 16.21 -5.59 10.54
N ASN A 129 17.18 -6.40 10.08
CA ASN A 129 17.26 -7.81 10.42
C ASN A 129 17.48 -8.00 11.94
N ALA A 130 18.37 -7.22 12.54
CA ALA A 130 18.62 -7.26 13.98
C ALA A 130 17.38 -6.88 14.78
N ASN A 131 16.72 -5.78 14.42
CA ASN A 131 15.48 -5.32 15.06
C ASN A 131 14.34 -6.35 14.92
N CYS A 132 14.16 -6.92 13.73
CA CYS A 132 13.11 -7.92 13.50
C CYS A 132 13.33 -9.19 14.33
N LYS A 133 14.58 -9.65 14.50
CA LYS A 133 14.93 -10.78 15.37
C LYS A 133 14.57 -10.50 16.82
N GLU A 134 14.84 -9.29 17.32
CA GLU A 134 14.48 -8.89 18.70
C GLU A 134 12.96 -8.82 18.90
N LEU A 135 12.23 -8.36 17.89
CA LEU A 135 10.77 -8.19 17.95
C LEU A 135 9.98 -9.47 17.62
N GLY A 136 10.65 -10.56 17.23
CA GLY A 136 10.00 -11.79 16.77
C GLY A 136 9.28 -11.66 15.42
N ILE A 137 9.56 -10.61 14.64
CA ILE A 137 8.92 -10.36 13.35
C ILE A 137 9.67 -11.13 12.26
N ARG A 138 8.94 -11.89 11.45
CA ARG A 138 9.53 -12.57 10.29
C ARG A 138 9.77 -11.58 9.16
N MET A 139 11.02 -11.50 8.69
CA MET A 139 11.43 -10.59 7.62
C MET A 139 11.82 -11.36 6.38
N TYR A 140 11.34 -10.93 5.21
CA TYR A 140 11.72 -11.49 3.92
C TYR A 140 12.11 -10.38 2.94
N ILE A 141 13.05 -10.67 2.06
CA ILE A 141 13.48 -9.76 1.00
C ILE A 141 13.08 -10.36 -0.34
N SER A 142 12.27 -9.62 -1.09
CA SER A 142 11.66 -10.09 -2.33
C SER A 142 12.28 -9.41 -3.56
N PRO A 143 12.56 -10.16 -4.64
CA PRO A 143 13.02 -9.57 -5.91
C PRO A 143 11.89 -8.86 -6.68
N GLY A 144 10.61 -9.15 -6.42
CA GLY A 144 9.51 -8.56 -7.18
C GLY A 144 8.12 -8.94 -6.68
N GLY A 145 7.09 -8.31 -7.26
CA GLY A 145 5.69 -8.44 -6.81
C GLY A 145 5.17 -9.88 -6.77
N THR A 146 5.37 -10.66 -7.83
CA THR A 146 4.95 -12.08 -7.88
C THR A 146 5.60 -12.92 -6.78
N PHE A 147 6.88 -12.67 -6.50
CA PHE A 147 7.61 -13.37 -5.44
C PHE A 147 7.04 -13.00 -4.06
N THR A 148 6.72 -11.72 -3.86
CA THR A 148 6.09 -11.20 -2.64
C THR A 148 4.76 -11.91 -2.35
N GLY A 149 3.91 -12.11 -3.36
CA GLY A 149 2.67 -12.88 -3.21
C GLY A 149 2.90 -14.32 -2.77
N ARG A 150 3.94 -14.99 -3.30
CA ARG A 150 4.32 -16.35 -2.86
C ARG A 150 4.79 -16.39 -1.41
N ILE A 151 5.60 -15.41 -1.00
CA ILE A 151 6.05 -15.29 0.41
C ILE A 151 4.84 -15.12 1.33
N LEU A 152 3.90 -14.23 1.01
CA LEU A 152 2.70 -14.01 1.81
C LEU A 152 1.89 -15.30 2.03
N MET A 153 1.68 -16.07 0.96
CA MET A 153 0.99 -17.36 1.04
C MET A 153 1.76 -18.41 1.84
N HIS A 154 3.06 -18.58 1.55
CA HIS A 154 3.89 -19.62 2.17
C HIS A 154 4.14 -19.36 3.66
N SER A 155 4.43 -18.11 4.03
CA SER A 155 4.66 -17.69 5.42
C SER A 155 3.40 -17.74 6.29
N ARG A 156 2.22 -17.87 5.67
CA ARG A 156 0.90 -17.77 6.34
C ARG A 156 0.79 -16.48 7.15
N ALA A 157 1.24 -15.37 6.58
CA ALA A 157 1.21 -14.07 7.22
C ALA A 157 -0.23 -13.68 7.60
N LYS A 158 -0.47 -13.33 8.87
CA LYS A 158 -1.77 -12.79 9.32
C LYS A 158 -1.90 -11.30 9.05
N ALA A 159 -0.77 -10.60 8.94
CA ALA A 159 -0.67 -9.22 8.51
C ALA A 159 0.73 -8.98 7.94
N ALA A 160 0.90 -7.96 7.10
CA ALA A 160 2.21 -7.63 6.56
C ALA A 160 2.51 -6.13 6.48
N VAL A 161 3.78 -5.79 6.70
CA VAL A 161 4.33 -4.47 6.37
C VAL A 161 5.11 -4.62 5.07
N GLY A 162 4.68 -3.90 4.03
CA GLY A 162 5.35 -3.87 2.72
C GLY A 162 6.17 -2.60 2.57
N VAL A 163 7.38 -2.74 2.02
CA VAL A 163 8.25 -1.62 1.67
C VAL A 163 8.52 -1.64 0.17
N ALA A 164 8.21 -0.57 -0.55
CA ALA A 164 8.52 -0.43 -1.99
C ALA A 164 8.30 1.03 -2.46
N CYS A 165 8.52 1.30 -3.75
CA CYS A 165 8.01 2.53 -4.37
C CYS A 165 6.48 2.51 -4.45
N TYR A 166 5.85 3.69 -4.58
CA TYR A 166 4.38 3.81 -4.55
C TYR A 166 3.64 2.90 -5.55
N PRO A 167 4.04 2.76 -6.82
CA PRO A 167 3.35 1.86 -7.76
C PRO A 167 3.38 0.39 -7.29
N ASN A 168 4.54 -0.07 -6.83
CA ASN A 168 4.70 -1.44 -6.34
C ASN A 168 3.96 -1.68 -5.01
N LEU A 169 3.90 -0.67 -4.13
CA LEU A 169 3.07 -0.73 -2.93
C LEU A 169 1.58 -0.81 -3.27
N HIS A 170 1.11 0.03 -4.20
CA HIS A 170 -0.29 0.00 -4.64
C HIS A 170 -0.70 -1.40 -5.12
N GLU A 171 0.09 -1.98 -6.04
CA GLU A 171 -0.15 -3.32 -6.57
C GLU A 171 -0.02 -4.40 -5.50
N GLY A 172 1.02 -4.34 -4.68
CA GLY A 172 1.28 -5.29 -3.60
C GLY A 172 0.14 -5.32 -2.56
N MET A 173 -0.36 -4.15 -2.15
CA MET A 173 -1.48 -4.04 -1.21
C MET A 173 -2.81 -4.48 -1.84
N LEU A 174 -2.99 -4.29 -3.15
CA LEU A 174 -4.15 -4.85 -3.87
C LEU A 174 -4.10 -6.38 -3.84
N ASN A 175 -2.96 -6.98 -4.16
CA ASN A 175 -2.78 -8.43 -4.15
C ASN A 175 -2.92 -9.03 -2.75
N ALA A 176 -2.35 -8.38 -1.72
CA ALA A 176 -2.51 -8.80 -0.34
C ALA A 176 -3.99 -8.76 0.12
N LYS A 177 -4.76 -7.76 -0.33
CA LYS A 177 -6.20 -7.71 -0.07
C LYS A 177 -6.92 -8.91 -0.67
N LEU A 178 -6.59 -9.31 -1.91
CA LEU A 178 -7.18 -10.49 -2.55
C LEU A 178 -6.87 -11.78 -1.77
N MET A 179 -5.76 -11.81 -1.05
CA MET A 179 -5.36 -12.91 -0.17
C MET A 179 -5.95 -12.81 1.25
N GLY A 180 -6.70 -11.75 1.56
CA GLY A 180 -7.25 -11.52 2.90
C GLY A 180 -6.21 -11.12 3.96
N THR A 181 -5.05 -10.59 3.54
CA THR A 181 -3.99 -10.15 4.45
C THR A 181 -4.03 -8.62 4.62
N PRO A 182 -4.35 -8.09 5.81
CA PRO A 182 -4.26 -6.67 6.08
C PRO A 182 -2.80 -6.20 6.01
N THR A 183 -2.59 -5.05 5.36
CA THR A 183 -1.24 -4.52 5.09
C THR A 183 -1.07 -3.07 5.48
N GLN A 184 0.15 -2.75 5.90
CA GLN A 184 0.68 -1.38 5.98
C GLN A 184 1.82 -1.24 4.96
N GLY A 185 1.86 -0.12 4.25
CA GLY A 185 2.90 0.23 3.29
C GLY A 185 3.77 1.36 3.81
N VAL A 186 5.10 1.22 3.62
CA VAL A 186 6.10 2.29 3.84
C VAL A 186 6.83 2.55 2.53
N PRO A 187 6.79 3.78 1.98
CA PRO A 187 7.47 4.09 0.74
C PRO A 187 8.99 4.17 0.91
N LEU A 188 9.73 3.90 -0.17
CA LEU A 188 11.15 4.23 -0.22
C LEU A 188 11.35 5.75 -0.15
N THR A 189 12.41 6.21 0.51
CA THR A 189 12.75 7.64 0.62
C THR A 189 13.48 8.15 -0.62
N THR A 190 14.24 7.28 -1.30
CA THR A 190 14.77 7.53 -2.64
C THR A 190 14.23 6.52 -3.64
N TYR A 191 13.82 7.02 -4.80
CA TYR A 191 13.29 6.19 -5.88
C TYR A 191 14.41 5.63 -6.75
N GLY A 192 14.19 4.43 -7.27
CA GLY A 192 15.14 3.73 -8.12
C GLY A 192 14.95 2.22 -8.00
N CYS A 193 15.81 1.47 -8.69
CA CYS A 193 15.81 0.02 -8.65
C CYS A 193 17.01 -0.58 -7.92
N VAL A 194 18.00 0.27 -7.56
CA VAL A 194 19.29 -0.13 -6.96
C VAL A 194 19.73 0.95 -5.97
N ASN A 195 20.33 0.55 -4.84
CA ASN A 195 20.84 1.47 -3.80
C ASN A 195 19.82 2.51 -3.31
N THR A 196 18.55 2.10 -3.25
CA THR A 196 17.49 2.95 -2.70
C THR A 196 17.57 2.99 -1.17
N THR A 197 17.06 4.07 -0.58
CA THR A 197 17.02 4.29 0.87
C THR A 197 15.60 4.20 1.39
N VAL A 198 15.47 3.92 2.68
CA VAL A 198 14.21 3.90 3.41
C VAL A 198 14.40 4.45 4.80
N ASP A 199 13.32 4.94 5.40
CA ASP A 199 13.27 5.31 6.80
C ASP A 199 13.07 4.04 7.65
N ILE A 200 14.13 3.62 8.35
CA ILE A 200 14.12 2.43 9.21
C ILE A 200 13.19 2.65 10.42
N GLU A 201 13.16 3.86 10.97
CA GLU A 201 12.33 4.17 12.12
C GLU A 201 10.84 4.10 11.75
N GLU A 202 10.47 4.62 10.58
CA GLU A 202 9.10 4.53 10.05
C GLU A 202 8.67 3.06 9.89
N ILE A 203 9.53 2.20 9.32
CA ILE A 203 9.25 0.76 9.20
C ILE A 203 9.01 0.14 10.57
N LEU A 204 9.91 0.38 11.52
CA LEU A 204 9.80 -0.20 12.86
C LEU A 204 8.55 0.31 13.59
N ASN A 205 8.21 1.58 13.45
CA ASN A 205 6.99 2.16 14.00
C ASN A 205 5.74 1.52 13.39
N LYS A 206 5.72 1.30 12.07
CA LYS A 206 4.63 0.57 11.39
C LYS A 206 4.51 -0.86 11.87
N CYS A 207 5.63 -1.57 11.98
CA CYS A 207 5.69 -2.93 12.52
C CYS A 207 5.16 -3.01 13.95
N LYS A 208 5.42 -2.00 14.78
CA LYS A 208 5.04 -1.92 16.20
C LYS A 208 3.66 -1.33 16.46
N LEU A 209 2.89 -0.98 15.42
CA LEU A 209 1.53 -0.42 15.61
C LEU A 209 0.68 -1.35 16.47
N LYS A 210 0.02 -0.78 17.47
CA LYS A 210 -0.92 -1.47 18.37
C LYS A 210 -2.18 -0.64 18.50
N THR A 211 -3.30 -1.28 18.81
CA THR A 211 -4.51 -0.57 19.21
C THR A 211 -4.20 0.26 20.44
N SER A 212 -4.44 1.58 20.40
CA SER A 212 -4.53 2.37 21.63
C SER A 212 -5.70 1.78 22.43
N LYS A 213 -5.40 1.18 23.59
CA LYS A 213 -6.44 0.90 24.58
C LYS A 213 -7.15 2.19 24.98
#